data_AF-A0A962RAR5-F1
#
_entry.id   AF-A0A962RAR5-F1
#
_cell.length_a   1.000
_cell.length_b   1.000
_cell.length_c   1.000
_cell.angle_alpha   90.00
_cell.angle_beta   90.00
_cell.angle_gamma   90.00
#
_symmetry.space_group_name_H-M   'P 1'
#
loop_
_entity.id
_entity.type
_entity.pdbx_description
1 polymer ?
#
loop_
_entity_poly.entity_id
_entity_poly.type
_entity_poly.pdbx_seq_one_letter_code
_entity_poly.pdbx_strand_id
1 'polypeptide(L)'
;MNAFLLTIGFALSGLLLWSARSRWHQGQRFAAGRRAGLGLIGLPILIGGVGIGSNLYTYRALTRELPVAELRFERIGAQRYSAELHPINAAPRRFELRGDEWQLDARVIKWTGIGTLLGLDPLYRLDRLSGRFTDIDEARSHTPSVHALVTGAPGLDLWAMAREHPLGLIDAGYGSGVFLPMQDGARYQVRMTTSGLIARRTDTP
;
A
#
# COMPACT_ATOMS: atom_id res chain seq x y z
N MET A 1 19.14 12.73 3.22
CA MET A 1 19.67 13.99 2.65
C MET A 1 18.71 15.18 2.86
N ASN A 2 17.38 15.02 2.71
CA ASN A 2 16.42 16.15 2.77
C ASN A 2 16.25 16.82 4.15
N ALA A 3 16.26 16.04 5.25
CA ALA A 3 16.03 16.61 6.60
C ALA A 3 17.12 17.60 7.03
N PHE A 4 18.38 17.32 6.69
CA PHE A 4 19.54 18.13 7.06
C PHE A 4 19.54 19.51 6.35
N LEU A 5 19.12 19.56 5.09
CA LEU A 5 19.02 20.81 4.33
C LEU A 5 17.88 21.71 4.86
N LEU A 6 16.78 21.11 5.30
CA LEU A 6 15.66 21.85 5.90
C LEU A 6 16.04 22.46 7.25
N THR A 7 16.74 21.70 8.10
CA THR A 7 17.24 22.23 9.39
C THR A 7 18.21 23.38 9.19
N ILE A 8 19.10 23.30 8.20
CA ILE A 8 20.02 24.40 7.85
C ILE A 8 19.23 25.62 7.35
N GLY A 9 18.22 25.43 6.51
CA GLY A 9 17.38 26.51 5.99
C GLY A 9 16.60 27.25 7.08
N PHE A 10 15.98 26.52 8.02
CA PHE A 10 15.29 27.12 9.17
C PHE A 10 16.27 27.86 10.09
N ALA A 11 17.44 27.28 10.37
CA ALA A 11 18.48 27.92 11.18
C ALA A 11 19.00 29.22 10.52
N LEU A 12 19.25 29.20 9.21
CA LEU A 12 19.65 30.39 8.44
C LEU A 12 18.56 31.47 8.43
N SER A 13 17.30 31.10 8.23
CA SER A 13 16.18 32.05 8.25
C SER A 13 16.02 32.69 9.64
N GLY A 14 16.14 31.88 10.70
CA GLY A 14 16.16 32.36 12.08
C GLY A 14 17.34 33.30 12.38
N LEU A 15 18.54 32.95 11.92
CA LEU A 15 19.76 33.76 12.08
C LEU A 15 19.64 35.11 11.33
N LEU A 16 19.03 35.13 10.15
CA LEU A 16 18.78 36.35 9.38
C LEU A 16 17.81 37.29 10.11
N LEU A 17 16.72 36.77 10.68
CA LEU A 17 15.76 37.54 11.47
C LEU A 17 16.39 38.06 12.77
N TRP A 18 17.17 37.23 13.47
CA TRP A 18 17.88 37.62 14.69
C TRP A 18 18.93 38.71 14.42
N SER A 19 19.71 38.57 13.36
CA SER A 19 20.72 39.56 12.98
C SER A 19 20.11 40.86 12.42
N ALA A 20 18.92 40.80 11.82
CA ALA A 20 18.14 41.97 11.43
C ALA A 20 17.70 42.79 12.65
N ARG A 21 17.21 42.12 13.70
CA ARG A 21 16.86 42.74 14.98
C ARG A 21 18.07 43.43 15.63
N SER A 22 19.21 42.74 15.70
CA SER A 22 20.44 43.29 16.27
C SER A 22 20.93 44.55 15.53
N ARG A 23 20.88 44.55 14.18
CA ARG A 23 21.28 45.70 13.36
C ARG A 23 20.29 46.87 13.38
N TRP A 24 19.01 46.59 13.63
CA TRP A 24 18.00 47.63 13.86
C TRP A 24 18.34 48.45 15.10
N HIS A 25 18.72 47.80 16.20
CA HIS A 25 19.16 48.46 17.43
C HIS A 25 20.47 49.26 17.26
N GLN A 26 21.32 48.91 16.29
CA GLN A 26 22.57 49.61 15.96
C GLN A 26 22.36 50.78 14.95
N GLY A 27 21.12 51.17 14.64
CA GLY A 27 20.82 52.29 13.74
C GLY A 27 20.98 51.99 12.24
N GLN A 28 21.38 50.77 11.85
CA GLN A 28 21.62 50.38 10.45
C GLN A 28 20.32 49.89 9.77
N ARG A 29 19.33 50.78 9.66
CA ARG A 29 17.95 50.48 9.23
C ARG A 29 17.86 49.79 7.86
N PHE A 30 18.66 50.21 6.86
CA PHE A 30 18.66 49.58 5.54
C PHE A 30 19.20 48.14 5.53
N ALA A 31 20.29 47.89 6.25
CA ALA A 31 20.87 46.56 6.35
C ALA A 31 19.99 45.60 7.18
N ALA A 32 19.27 46.13 8.17
CA ALA A 32 18.25 45.41 8.92
C ALA A 32 17.05 45.03 8.03
N GLY A 33 16.52 45.98 7.24
CA GLY A 33 15.40 45.74 6.33
C GLY A 33 15.68 44.66 5.28
N ARG A 34 16.88 44.68 4.65
CA ARG A 34 17.28 43.65 3.67
C ARG A 34 17.32 42.24 4.29
N ARG A 35 17.86 42.09 5.50
CA ARG A 35 17.95 40.79 6.18
C ARG A 35 16.60 40.30 6.70
N ALA A 36 15.77 41.21 7.20
CA ALA A 36 14.40 40.91 7.59
C ALA A 36 13.59 40.43 6.38
N GLY A 37 13.69 41.10 5.23
CA GLY A 37 13.02 40.71 3.99
C GLY A 37 13.44 39.32 3.50
N LEU A 38 14.75 39.02 3.46
CA LEU A 38 15.24 37.70 3.07
C LEU A 38 14.77 36.59 4.03
N GLY A 39 14.78 36.84 5.35
CA GLY A 39 14.26 35.88 6.33
C GLY A 39 12.75 35.67 6.23
N LEU A 40 11.99 36.75 6.02
CA LEU A 40 10.52 36.72 5.88
C LEU A 40 10.05 36.04 4.58
N ILE A 41 10.85 36.08 3.51
CA ILE A 41 10.57 35.37 2.25
C ILE A 41 11.07 33.93 2.32
N GLY A 42 12.24 33.68 2.92
CA GLY A 42 12.82 32.34 3.02
C GLY A 42 11.98 31.39 3.89
N LEU A 43 11.42 31.89 5.00
CA LEU A 43 10.62 31.08 5.92
C LEU A 43 9.35 30.46 5.29
N PRO A 44 8.46 31.21 4.60
CA PRO A 44 7.28 30.63 3.94
C PRO A 44 7.65 29.71 2.79
N ILE A 45 8.76 29.94 2.08
CA ILE A 45 9.25 29.02 1.04
C ILE A 45 9.66 27.67 1.67
N LEU A 46 10.36 27.69 2.81
CA LEU A 46 10.74 26.48 3.53
C LEU A 46 9.51 25.74 4.07
N ILE A 47 8.56 26.46 4.70
CA ILE A 47 7.31 25.88 5.20
C ILE A 47 6.50 25.28 4.05
N GLY A 48 6.33 26.02 2.95
CA GLY A 48 5.64 25.55 1.75
C GLY A 48 6.33 24.34 1.12
N GLY A 49 7.66 24.36 1.03
CA GLY A 49 8.45 23.23 0.52
C GLY A 49 8.31 21.97 1.36
N VAL A 50 8.32 22.10 2.69
CA VAL A 50 8.05 20.97 3.61
C VAL A 50 6.62 20.48 3.44
N GLY A 51 5.63 21.37 3.41
CA GLY A 51 4.23 21.01 3.24
C GLY A 51 3.97 20.25 1.94
N ILE A 52 4.48 20.75 0.81
CA ILE A 52 4.35 20.10 -0.50
C ILE A 52 5.10 18.76 -0.51
N GLY A 53 6.33 18.72 0.02
CA GLY A 53 7.14 17.50 0.09
C GLY A 53 6.48 16.41 0.93
N SER A 54 5.96 16.75 2.11
CA SER A 54 5.22 15.84 2.98
C SER A 54 3.92 15.36 2.34
N ASN A 55 3.18 16.25 1.66
CA ASN A 55 1.97 15.87 0.95
C ASN A 55 2.27 14.87 -0.17
N LEU A 56 3.26 15.16 -1.03
CA LEU A 56 3.65 14.28 -2.13
C LEU A 56 4.18 12.92 -1.62
N TYR A 57 4.96 12.93 -0.53
CA TYR A 57 5.45 11.69 0.08
C TYR A 57 4.30 10.84 0.61
N THR A 58 3.37 11.44 1.38
CA THR A 58 2.20 10.75 1.92
C THR A 58 1.30 10.21 0.82
N TYR A 59 1.09 11.00 -0.24
CA TYR A 59 0.33 10.58 -1.41
C TYR A 59 0.95 9.34 -2.07
N ARG A 60 2.27 9.32 -2.26
CA ARG A 60 2.98 8.14 -2.81
C ARG A 60 2.91 6.93 -1.90
N ALA A 61 2.99 7.12 -0.59
CA ALA A 61 2.85 6.03 0.38
C ALA A 61 1.43 5.41 0.32
N LEU A 62 0.40 6.24 0.19
CA LEU A 62 -1.00 5.80 0.14
C LEU A 62 -1.40 5.14 -1.19
N THR A 63 -0.80 5.56 -2.30
CA THR A 63 -1.12 5.08 -3.67
C THR A 63 -0.21 3.96 -4.18
N ARG A 64 0.74 3.48 -3.35
CA ARG A 64 1.65 2.41 -3.74
C ARG A 64 0.88 1.09 -3.91
N GLU A 65 1.18 0.39 -5.00
CA GLU A 65 0.64 -0.94 -5.29
C GLU A 65 1.77 -1.96 -5.40
N LEU A 66 1.84 -2.87 -4.43
CA LEU A 66 2.86 -3.92 -4.35
C LEU A 66 2.41 -5.14 -5.16
N PRO A 67 3.21 -5.68 -6.10
CA PRO A 67 2.87 -6.90 -6.80
C PRO A 67 2.80 -8.09 -5.82
N VAL A 68 1.72 -8.87 -5.86
CA VAL A 68 1.48 -10.00 -4.96
C VAL A 68 1.59 -11.33 -5.69
N ALA A 69 0.85 -11.47 -6.79
CA ALA A 69 0.81 -12.67 -7.59
C ALA A 69 0.31 -12.39 -9.01
N GLU A 70 0.58 -13.31 -9.93
CA GLU A 70 -0.08 -13.40 -11.24
C GLU A 70 -0.93 -14.68 -11.28
N LEU A 71 -2.12 -14.61 -11.87
CA LEU A 71 -2.94 -15.77 -12.18
C LEU A 71 -3.11 -15.92 -13.68
N ARG A 72 -3.05 -17.17 -14.14
CA ARG A 72 -3.32 -17.54 -15.53
C ARG A 72 -4.40 -18.61 -15.56
N PHE A 73 -5.33 -18.48 -16.48
CA PHE A 73 -6.47 -19.37 -16.59
C PHE A 73 -6.51 -20.07 -17.94
N GLU A 74 -6.81 -21.36 -17.90
CA GLU A 74 -7.04 -22.21 -19.07
C GLU A 74 -8.33 -23.00 -18.83
N ARG A 75 -9.26 -22.96 -19.79
CA ARG A 75 -10.53 -23.66 -19.69
C ARG A 75 -10.31 -25.15 -19.95
N ILE A 76 -10.65 -25.98 -18.96
CA ILE A 76 -10.56 -27.44 -19.04
C ILE A 76 -11.95 -28.11 -19.11
N GLY A 77 -13.03 -27.33 -19.01
CA GLY A 77 -14.39 -27.81 -19.20
C GLY A 77 -15.45 -26.73 -18.98
N ALA A 78 -16.73 -27.11 -19.01
CA ALA A 78 -17.84 -26.23 -18.63
C ALA A 78 -17.66 -25.79 -17.17
N GLN A 79 -17.55 -24.48 -16.95
CA GLN A 79 -17.29 -23.85 -15.64
C GLN A 79 -16.13 -24.50 -14.86
N ARG A 80 -15.12 -25.03 -15.58
CA ARG A 80 -13.93 -25.65 -15.00
C ARG A 80 -12.67 -25.09 -15.64
N TYR A 81 -11.76 -24.62 -14.80
CA TYR A 81 -10.55 -23.95 -15.23
C TYR A 81 -9.32 -24.49 -14.47
N SER A 82 -8.21 -24.63 -15.19
CA SER A 82 -6.88 -24.76 -14.59
C SER A 82 -6.36 -23.35 -14.31
N ALA A 83 -6.17 -23.03 -13.04
CA ALA A 83 -5.62 -21.77 -12.55
C ALA A 83 -4.15 -21.96 -12.14
N GLU A 84 -3.23 -21.28 -12.82
CA GLU A 84 -1.81 -21.24 -12.44
C GLU A 84 -1.54 -19.96 -11.67
N LEU A 85 -1.25 -20.10 -10.37
CA LEU A 85 -0.89 -19.00 -9.47
C LEU A 85 0.63 -18.90 -9.41
N HIS A 86 1.15 -17.71 -9.72
CA HIS A 86 2.56 -17.34 -9.59
C HIS A 86 2.71 -16.29 -8.47
N PRO A 87 2.91 -16.69 -7.21
CA PRO A 87 3.21 -15.74 -6.13
C PRO A 87 4.61 -15.14 -6.33
N ILE A 88 4.82 -13.90 -5.90
CA ILE A 88 6.15 -13.26 -6.06
C ILE A 88 7.25 -13.88 -5.19
N ASN A 89 6.87 -14.51 -4.07
CA ASN A 89 7.81 -15.06 -3.07
C ASN A 89 7.72 -16.59 -2.92
N ALA A 90 7.09 -17.29 -3.86
CA ALA A 90 6.94 -18.75 -3.79
C ALA A 90 6.91 -19.37 -5.18
N ALA A 91 7.12 -20.69 -5.25
CA ALA A 91 7.02 -21.43 -6.49
C ALA A 91 5.60 -21.35 -7.07
N PRO A 92 5.47 -21.31 -8.43
CA PRO A 92 4.17 -21.42 -9.07
C PRO A 92 3.43 -22.69 -8.67
N ARG A 93 2.10 -22.60 -8.56
CA ARG A 93 1.23 -23.72 -8.23
C ARG A 93 0.01 -23.71 -9.13
N ARG A 94 -0.43 -24.90 -9.53
CA ARG A 94 -1.60 -25.10 -10.38
C ARG A 94 -2.76 -25.66 -9.55
N PHE A 95 -3.95 -25.13 -9.79
CA PHE A 95 -5.18 -25.51 -9.10
C PHE A 95 -6.31 -25.70 -10.10
N GLU A 96 -7.21 -26.65 -9.83
CA GLU A 96 -8.46 -26.75 -10.57
C GLU A 96 -9.55 -25.95 -9.84
N LEU A 97 -10.16 -25.00 -10.55
CA LEU A 97 -11.26 -24.19 -10.05
C LEU A 97 -12.55 -24.48 -10.80
N ARG A 98 -13.66 -24.37 -10.08
CA ARG A 98 -15.02 -24.53 -10.60
C ARG A 98 -15.81 -23.24 -10.38
N GLY A 99 -16.58 -22.83 -11.37
CA GLY A 99 -17.43 -21.64 -11.34
C GLY A 99 -17.11 -20.64 -12.44
N ASP A 100 -17.69 -19.45 -12.30
CA ASP A 100 -17.61 -18.37 -13.28
C ASP A 100 -16.52 -17.35 -12.93
N GLU A 101 -16.21 -17.19 -11.64
CA GLU A 101 -15.24 -16.23 -11.13
C GLU A 101 -14.24 -16.90 -10.19
N TRP A 102 -13.01 -16.42 -10.19
CA TRP A 102 -12.02 -16.81 -9.20
C TRP A 102 -12.02 -15.78 -8.08
N GLN A 103 -11.66 -16.21 -6.87
CA GLN A 103 -11.48 -15.34 -5.71
C GLN A 103 -10.17 -15.70 -5.01
N LEU A 104 -9.34 -14.68 -4.76
CA LEU A 104 -8.12 -14.80 -3.97
C LEU A 104 -8.26 -14.00 -2.69
N ASP A 105 -8.11 -14.68 -1.56
CA ASP A 105 -8.14 -14.07 -0.24
C ASP A 105 -6.74 -13.99 0.36
N ALA A 106 -6.47 -12.89 1.06
CA ALA A 106 -5.25 -12.67 1.83
C ALA A 106 -5.56 -12.10 3.21
N ARG A 107 -4.75 -12.49 4.19
CA ARG A 107 -4.71 -11.82 5.49
C ARG A 107 -3.72 -10.68 5.42
N VAL A 108 -4.14 -9.51 5.92
CA VAL A 108 -3.36 -8.28 5.83
C VAL A 108 -3.24 -7.66 7.23
N ILE A 109 -2.05 -7.15 7.53
CA ILE A 109 -1.76 -6.33 8.70
C ILE A 109 -1.32 -4.97 8.16
N LYS A 110 -2.11 -3.93 8.43
CA LYS A 110 -1.86 -2.57 7.96
C LYS A 110 -1.25 -1.74 9.07
N TRP A 111 -0.31 -0.88 8.72
CA TRP A 111 0.18 0.15 9.62
C TRP A 111 -0.81 1.32 9.66
N THR A 112 -1.04 1.89 10.85
CA THR A 112 -1.84 3.09 11.07
C THR A 112 -0.99 4.24 11.60
N GLY A 113 -1.52 5.46 11.50
CA GLY A 113 -0.90 6.67 12.06
C GLY A 113 0.52 6.90 11.56
N ILE A 114 1.48 6.94 12.49
CA ILE A 114 2.88 7.22 12.15
C ILE A 114 3.51 6.13 11.29
N GLY A 115 3.07 4.86 11.38
CA GLY A 115 3.58 3.79 10.54
C GLY A 115 3.23 3.99 9.06
N THR A 116 2.01 4.46 8.78
CA THR A 116 1.60 4.88 7.43
C THR A 116 2.40 6.09 6.96
N LEU A 117 2.60 7.08 7.85
CA LEU A 117 3.38 8.29 7.55
C LEU A 117 4.88 8.03 7.34
N LEU A 118 5.42 6.92 7.85
CA LEU A 118 6.78 6.48 7.57
C LEU A 118 6.89 5.61 6.31
N GLY A 119 5.77 5.40 5.60
CA GLY A 119 5.72 4.63 4.37
C GLY A 119 6.01 3.15 4.56
N LEU A 120 5.69 2.59 5.73
CA LEU A 120 5.83 1.16 5.99
C LEU A 120 4.84 0.37 5.13
N ASP A 121 5.35 -0.63 4.42
CA ASP A 121 4.52 -1.49 3.59
C ASP A 121 3.65 -2.42 4.46
N PRO A 122 2.40 -2.72 4.04
CA PRO A 122 1.55 -3.66 4.77
C PRO A 122 2.12 -5.07 4.70
N LEU A 123 1.98 -5.82 5.80
CA LEU A 123 2.32 -7.24 5.80
C LEU A 123 1.13 -8.03 5.27
N TYR A 124 1.39 -8.98 4.37
CA TYR A 124 0.34 -9.79 3.77
C TYR A 124 0.73 -11.27 3.69
N ARG A 125 -0.28 -12.13 3.71
CA ARG A 125 -0.15 -13.56 3.43
C ARG A 125 -1.37 -14.04 2.65
N LEU A 126 -1.14 -14.70 1.51
CA LEU A 126 -2.20 -15.34 0.74
C LEU A 126 -2.80 -16.50 1.56
N ASP A 127 -4.12 -16.55 1.68
CA ASP A 127 -4.84 -17.50 2.54
C ASP A 127 -5.44 -18.63 1.71
N ARG A 128 -6.29 -18.29 0.73
CA ARG A 128 -6.97 -19.27 -0.12
C ARG A 128 -7.26 -18.74 -1.53
N LEU A 129 -7.31 -19.66 -2.47
CA LEU A 129 -7.81 -19.45 -3.83
C LEU A 129 -9.09 -20.29 -4.00
N SER A 130 -10.17 -19.68 -4.45
CA SER A 130 -11.45 -20.36 -4.65
C SER A 130 -12.11 -20.01 -5.97
N GLY A 131 -12.99 -20.90 -6.42
CA GLY A 131 -13.92 -20.64 -7.51
C GLY A 131 -15.30 -20.26 -6.96
N ARG A 132 -16.00 -19.38 -7.68
CA ARG A 132 -17.28 -18.79 -7.27
C ARG A 132 -18.25 -18.85 -8.45
N PHE A 133 -19.49 -19.25 -8.16
CA PHE A 133 -20.59 -19.22 -9.11
C PHE A 133 -21.32 -17.90 -8.97
N THR A 134 -21.69 -17.29 -10.09
CA THR A 134 -22.44 -16.02 -10.09
C THR A 134 -23.93 -16.28 -9.80
N ASP A 135 -24.43 -17.41 -10.27
CA ASP A 135 -25.79 -17.87 -10.00
C ASP A 135 -25.91 -18.51 -8.61
N ILE A 136 -26.97 -18.15 -7.88
CA ILE A 136 -27.17 -18.58 -6.49
C ILE A 136 -27.60 -20.05 -6.39
N ASP A 137 -28.35 -20.56 -7.37
CA ASP A 137 -28.82 -21.94 -7.37
C ASP A 137 -27.65 -22.87 -7.74
N GLU A 138 -26.79 -22.46 -8.67
CA GLU A 138 -25.52 -23.13 -8.93
C GLU A 138 -24.60 -23.10 -7.71
N ALA A 139 -24.44 -21.94 -7.06
CA ALA A 139 -23.60 -21.79 -5.86
C ALA A 139 -24.04 -22.67 -4.68
N ARG A 140 -25.34 -22.97 -4.57
CA ARG A 140 -25.91 -23.84 -3.53
C ARG A 140 -25.80 -25.33 -3.86
N SER A 141 -25.93 -25.68 -5.13
CA SER A 141 -25.98 -27.07 -5.59
C SER A 141 -24.60 -27.65 -5.89
N HIS A 142 -23.63 -26.82 -6.29
CA HIS A 142 -22.28 -27.26 -6.61
C HIS A 142 -21.34 -27.15 -5.41
N THR A 143 -20.41 -28.11 -5.31
CA THR A 143 -19.31 -28.03 -4.34
C THR A 143 -18.29 -26.98 -4.79
N PRO A 144 -18.02 -25.93 -3.98
CA PRO A 144 -17.01 -24.92 -4.31
C PRO A 144 -15.60 -25.53 -4.32
N SER A 145 -14.79 -25.15 -5.31
CA SER A 145 -13.34 -25.43 -5.26
C SER A 145 -12.67 -24.42 -4.35
N VAL A 146 -12.06 -24.87 -3.25
CA VAL A 146 -11.34 -24.00 -2.30
C VAL A 146 -9.98 -24.63 -1.99
N HIS A 147 -8.91 -23.91 -2.29
CA HIS A 147 -7.54 -24.37 -2.09
C HIS A 147 -6.82 -23.46 -1.09
N ALA A 148 -6.28 -24.05 -0.02
CA ALA A 148 -5.44 -23.32 0.92
C ALA A 148 -4.09 -22.99 0.27
N LEU A 149 -3.63 -21.75 0.41
CA LEU A 149 -2.37 -21.28 -0.14
C LEU A 149 -1.24 -21.24 0.88
N VAL A 150 -1.56 -21.39 2.16
CA VAL A 150 -0.58 -21.45 3.25
C VAL A 150 0.18 -22.77 3.17
N THR A 151 1.50 -22.71 2.99
CA THR A 151 2.39 -23.88 2.98
C THR A 151 3.33 -23.79 4.18
N GLY A 152 3.27 -24.74 5.11
CA GLY A 152 4.20 -24.86 6.24
C GLY A 152 3.54 -25.04 7.61
N ALA A 153 4.31 -25.51 8.59
CA ALA A 153 3.89 -25.62 9.98
C ALA A 153 3.50 -24.23 10.52
N PRO A 154 2.47 -24.12 11.38
CA PRO A 154 2.06 -22.85 11.95
C PRO A 154 3.20 -22.31 12.82
N GLY A 155 3.97 -21.37 12.28
CA GLY A 155 4.78 -20.48 13.10
C GLY A 155 3.89 -19.54 13.93
N LEU A 156 4.48 -18.54 14.55
CA LEU A 156 3.73 -17.51 15.28
C LEU A 156 2.70 -16.84 14.34
N ASP A 157 1.40 -16.98 14.63
CA ASP A 157 0.34 -16.30 13.88
C ASP A 157 0.24 -14.84 14.32
N LEU A 158 1.14 -14.01 13.78
CA LEU A 158 1.19 -12.57 14.01
C LEU A 158 -0.16 -11.90 13.75
N TRP A 159 -0.99 -12.45 12.85
CA TRP A 159 -2.29 -11.90 12.53
C TRP A 159 -3.33 -12.23 13.60
N ALA A 160 -3.31 -13.46 14.16
CA ALA A 160 -4.12 -13.79 15.32
C ALA A 160 -3.73 -12.93 16.53
N MET A 161 -2.43 -12.82 16.82
CA MET A 161 -1.89 -12.01 17.92
C MET A 161 -2.24 -10.52 17.77
N ALA A 162 -2.13 -9.95 16.57
CA ALA A 162 -2.48 -8.56 16.32
C ALA A 162 -3.98 -8.27 16.46
N ARG A 163 -4.85 -9.26 16.23
CA ARG A 163 -6.30 -9.14 16.49
C ARG A 163 -6.66 -9.27 17.95
N GLU A 164 -6.00 -10.16 18.68
CA GLU A 164 -6.19 -10.34 20.12
C GLU A 164 -5.65 -9.14 20.92
N HIS A 165 -4.57 -8.54 20.44
CA HIS A 165 -3.92 -7.39 21.06
C HIS A 165 -3.78 -6.23 20.07
N PRO A 166 -4.88 -5.46 19.82
CA PRO A 166 -4.83 -4.33 18.93
C PRO A 166 -3.92 -3.24 19.51
N LEU A 167 -2.75 -3.07 18.91
CA LEU A 167 -1.88 -1.93 19.17
C LEU A 167 -2.33 -0.78 18.28
N GLY A 168 -2.44 0.44 18.81
CA GLY A 168 -2.93 1.62 18.06
C GLY A 168 -2.12 2.03 16.81
N LEU A 169 -1.04 1.30 16.52
CA LEU A 169 -0.17 1.46 15.34
C LEU A 169 -0.47 0.46 14.22
N ILE A 170 -1.34 -0.53 14.45
CA ILE A 170 -1.61 -1.63 13.55
C ILE A 170 -3.12 -1.88 13.47
N ASP A 171 -3.63 -2.08 12.26
CA ASP A 171 -4.98 -2.58 12.00
C ASP A 171 -4.90 -3.98 11.36
N ALA A 172 -5.39 -4.98 12.08
CA ALA A 172 -5.48 -6.38 11.65
C ALA A 172 -6.93 -6.84 11.42
N GLY A 173 -7.89 -5.90 11.29
CA GLY A 173 -9.32 -6.17 11.36
C GLY A 173 -9.95 -6.84 10.14
N TYR A 174 -9.26 -6.97 9.00
CA TYR A 174 -9.90 -7.40 7.75
C TYR A 174 -9.04 -8.32 6.87
N GLY A 175 -9.64 -9.42 6.41
CA GLY A 175 -9.11 -10.20 5.28
C GLY A 175 -9.46 -9.49 3.98
N SER A 176 -8.50 -9.36 3.07
CA SER A 176 -8.76 -8.78 1.76
C SER A 176 -9.02 -9.88 0.74
N GLY A 177 -10.17 -9.83 0.08
CA GLY A 177 -10.51 -10.70 -1.03
C GLY A 177 -10.65 -9.91 -2.32
N VAL A 178 -10.21 -10.48 -3.43
CA VAL A 178 -10.48 -9.95 -4.77
C VAL A 178 -11.02 -11.07 -5.65
N PHE A 179 -12.01 -10.76 -6.48
CA PHE A 179 -12.59 -11.71 -7.42
C PHE A 179 -12.78 -11.09 -8.80
N LEU A 180 -12.59 -11.90 -9.83
CA LEU A 180 -12.78 -11.53 -11.24
C LEU A 180 -13.25 -12.75 -12.05
N PRO A 181 -13.87 -12.55 -13.22
CA PRO A 181 -14.30 -13.64 -14.09
C PRO A 181 -13.16 -14.58 -14.50
N MET A 182 -13.40 -15.88 -14.47
CA MET A 182 -12.55 -16.88 -15.11
C MET A 182 -12.87 -16.89 -16.61
N GLN A 183 -11.83 -16.71 -17.42
CA GLN A 183 -11.94 -16.77 -18.88
C GLN A 183 -10.76 -17.55 -19.43
N ASP A 184 -10.98 -18.20 -20.56
CA ASP A 184 -9.93 -18.99 -21.20
C ASP A 184 -8.81 -18.08 -21.70
N GLY A 185 -7.56 -18.44 -21.38
CA GLY A 185 -6.37 -17.65 -21.71
C GLY A 185 -6.18 -16.37 -20.89
N ALA A 186 -7.08 -16.04 -19.95
CA ALA A 186 -7.00 -14.78 -19.21
C ALA A 186 -5.81 -14.73 -18.25
N ARG A 187 -5.22 -13.54 -18.11
CA ARG A 187 -4.12 -13.27 -17.19
C ARG A 187 -4.47 -12.12 -16.26
N TYR A 188 -4.28 -12.34 -14.98
CA TYR A 188 -4.57 -11.34 -13.96
C TYR A 188 -3.32 -11.03 -13.14
N GLN A 189 -3.02 -9.75 -13.01
CA GLN A 189 -2.05 -9.27 -12.04
C GLN A 189 -2.76 -8.87 -10.76
N VAL A 190 -2.37 -9.49 -9.64
CA VAL A 190 -2.85 -9.16 -8.30
C VAL A 190 -1.82 -8.31 -7.60
N ARG A 191 -2.29 -7.20 -7.00
CA ARG A 191 -1.46 -6.25 -6.27
C ARG A 191 -2.08 -5.96 -4.90
N MET A 192 -1.25 -5.62 -3.93
CA MET A 192 -1.65 -5.14 -2.61
C MET A 192 -1.55 -3.62 -2.58
N THR A 193 -2.62 -2.97 -2.16
CA THR A 193 -2.65 -1.53 -1.88
C THR A 193 -2.77 -1.31 -0.37
N THR A 194 -2.78 -0.04 0.04
CA THR A 194 -3.13 0.34 1.42
C THR A 194 -4.58 -0.01 1.79
N SER A 195 -5.48 -0.12 0.81
CA SER A 195 -6.89 -0.50 1.04
C SER A 195 -7.13 -2.01 0.96
N GLY A 196 -6.32 -2.76 0.19
CA GLY A 196 -6.41 -4.23 0.11
C GLY A 196 -5.86 -4.78 -1.20
N LEU A 197 -6.18 -6.04 -1.48
CA LEU A 197 -5.95 -6.68 -2.77
C LEU A 197 -6.77 -6.02 -3.86
N ILE A 198 -6.12 -5.79 -4.99
CA ILE A 198 -6.73 -5.44 -6.25
C ILE A 198 -6.23 -6.40 -7.31
N ALA A 199 -7.03 -6.63 -8.34
CA ALA A 199 -6.66 -7.47 -9.47
C ALA A 199 -7.02 -6.74 -10.76
N ARG A 200 -6.15 -6.86 -11.76
CA ARG A 200 -6.38 -6.30 -13.09
C ARG A 200 -6.03 -7.32 -14.14
N ARG A 201 -6.81 -7.32 -15.20
CA ARG A 201 -6.53 -8.12 -16.39
C ARG A 201 -5.33 -7.53 -17.13
N THR A 202 -4.36 -8.37 -17.47
CA THR A 202 -3.11 -7.94 -18.12
C THR A 202 -3.17 -8.09 -19.63
N ASP A 203 -4.13 -8.85 -20.16
CA ASP A 203 -4.34 -9.10 -21.59
C ASP A 203 -5.30 -8.10 -22.27
N THR A 204 -5.46 -6.90 -21.70
CA THR A 204 -6.21 -5.81 -22.37
C THR A 204 -5.21 -4.93 -23.13
N PRO A 205 -5.37 -4.72 -24.45
CA PRO A 205 -4.55 -3.77 -25.22
C PRO A 205 -4.71 -2.32 -24.76
#